data_AF-A0A7S2F2H1-F1
#
_entry.id   AF-A0A7S2F2H1-F1
#
_cell.length_a   1.000
_cell.length_b   1.000
_cell.length_c   1.000
_cell.angle_alpha   90.00
_cell.angle_beta   90.00
_cell.angle_gamma   90.00
#
_symmetry.space_group_name_H-M   'P 1'
#
loop_
_entity.id
_entity.type
_entity.pdbx_description
1 polymer ?
#
loop_
_entity_poly.entity_id
_entity_poly.type
_entity_poly.pdbx_seq_one_letter_code
_entity_poly.pdbx_strand_id
1 'polypeptide(L)'
;QHWSLAVICFPRHVMTNVDERPGTQTPCILHFDSMAGGHETDHVVDALRRFCFFEYEREFYIKSNLTLTEKNTHLNDAEKRFQANKRFPGERAVRNSYARQQNHYDCGLFVIEYIRQLTQSHLAVLDSKLTDIQQYFDAAWFDRRRPNLLRSEMYADLLAIL
;
A
#
# COMPACT_ATOMS: atom_id res chain seq x y z
N GLN A 1 15.91 -4.85 -13.93
CA GLN A 1 14.99 -3.80 -13.43
C GLN A 1 13.69 -4.49 -13.02
N HIS A 2 13.08 -4.11 -11.90
CA HIS A 2 11.94 -4.78 -11.28
C HIS A 2 10.92 -3.75 -10.83
N TRP A 3 9.63 -4.06 -10.95
CA TRP A 3 8.53 -3.18 -10.57
C TRP A 3 7.66 -3.84 -9.51
N SER A 4 7.31 -3.10 -8.47
CA SER A 4 6.32 -3.49 -7.47
C SER A 4 5.39 -2.31 -7.15
N LEU A 5 4.27 -2.58 -6.50
CA LEU A 5 3.29 -1.57 -6.11
C LEU A 5 3.21 -1.51 -4.59
N ALA A 6 3.26 -0.32 -4.03
CA ALA A 6 2.93 -0.08 -2.63
C ALA A 6 1.71 0.86 -2.55
N VAL A 7 0.75 0.53 -1.69
CA VAL A 7 -0.47 1.31 -1.47
C VAL A 7 -0.49 1.77 -0.02
N ILE A 8 -0.55 3.08 0.19
CA ILE A 8 -0.63 3.70 1.52
C ILE A 8 -2.10 3.95 1.85
N CYS A 9 -2.64 3.18 2.80
CA CYS A 9 -4.03 3.25 3.20
C CYS A 9 -4.17 4.14 4.44
N PHE A 10 -5.08 5.11 4.36
CA PHE A 10 -5.55 5.91 5.51
C PHE A 10 -4.45 6.52 6.41
N PRO A 11 -3.34 7.09 5.89
CA PRO A 11 -2.19 7.51 6.70
C PRO A 11 -2.51 8.61 7.73
N ARG A 12 -3.57 9.40 7.51
CA ARG A 12 -4.05 10.41 8.46
C ARG A 12 -4.48 9.82 9.80
N HIS A 13 -4.87 8.54 9.82
CA HIS A 13 -5.36 7.86 11.02
C HIS A 13 -4.24 7.32 11.93
N VAL A 14 -2.97 7.42 11.52
CA VAL A 14 -1.82 7.03 12.37
C VAL A 14 -1.77 7.82 13.68
N MET A 15 -2.15 9.10 13.61
CA MET A 15 -2.14 10.01 14.77
C MET A 15 -3.43 9.95 15.60
N THR A 16 -4.50 9.40 15.04
CA THR A 16 -5.78 9.29 15.74
C THR A 16 -5.80 8.05 16.63
N ASN A 17 -6.38 8.18 17.82
CA ASN A 17 -6.72 7.02 18.65
C ASN A 17 -8.01 6.39 18.13
N VAL A 18 -8.03 5.93 16.87
CA VAL A 18 -9.20 5.23 16.33
C VAL A 18 -9.36 3.94 17.13
N ASP A 19 -10.57 3.73 17.66
CA ASP A 19 -10.92 2.45 18.26
C ASP A 19 -10.81 1.34 17.20
N GLU A 20 -10.28 0.18 17.55
CA GLU A 20 -10.20 -1.01 16.66
C GLU A 20 -11.59 -1.67 16.42
N ARG A 21 -12.63 -0.84 16.29
CA ARG A 21 -13.99 -1.32 16.03
C ARG A 21 -14.07 -1.82 14.59
N PRO A 22 -14.83 -2.89 14.33
CA PRO A 22 -15.13 -3.29 12.95
C PRO A 22 -15.75 -2.12 12.18
N GLY A 23 -15.28 -1.84 10.96
CA GLY A 23 -15.79 -0.75 10.12
C GLY A 23 -14.96 0.55 10.16
N THR A 24 -13.87 0.61 10.94
CA THR A 24 -13.02 1.81 11.00
C THR A 24 -11.83 1.72 10.04
N GLN A 25 -11.62 2.80 9.28
CA GLN A 25 -10.45 3.01 8.42
C GLN A 25 -9.15 2.83 9.22
N THR A 26 -8.40 1.78 8.88
CA THR A 26 -7.17 1.43 9.60
C THR A 26 -5.95 1.79 8.77
N PRO A 27 -5.00 2.56 9.31
CA PRO A 27 -3.78 2.91 8.59
C PRO A 27 -2.94 1.66 8.29
N CYS A 28 -2.53 1.46 7.04
CA CYS A 28 -1.59 0.39 6.68
C CYS A 28 -0.86 0.68 5.36
N ILE A 29 0.18 -0.11 5.08
CA ILE A 29 0.90 -0.10 3.82
C ILE A 29 0.81 -1.51 3.22
N LEU A 30 0.25 -1.62 2.02
CA LEU A 30 0.13 -2.88 1.30
C LEU A 30 1.17 -2.93 0.19
N HIS A 31 2.04 -3.95 0.22
CA HIS A 31 3.06 -4.15 -0.80
C HIS A 31 2.73 -5.35 -1.70
N PHE A 32 2.54 -5.07 -2.98
CA PHE A 32 2.25 -6.03 -4.04
C PHE A 32 3.50 -6.23 -4.89
N ASP A 33 4.10 -7.40 -4.78
CA ASP A 33 5.29 -7.76 -5.54
C ASP A 33 5.11 -9.17 -6.12
N SER A 34 5.03 -9.23 -7.46
CA SER A 34 4.84 -10.47 -8.21
C SER A 34 6.08 -11.37 -8.22
N MET A 35 7.28 -10.85 -7.95
CA MET A 35 8.53 -11.61 -8.07
C MET A 35 8.88 -12.32 -6.76
N ALA A 36 9.18 -13.62 -6.86
CA ALA A 36 9.83 -14.34 -5.77
C ALA A 36 11.27 -13.81 -5.62
N GLY A 37 11.62 -13.32 -4.42
CA GLY A 37 12.90 -12.63 -4.21
C GLY A 37 12.95 -11.22 -4.80
N GLY A 38 11.80 -10.58 -5.02
CA GLY A 38 11.71 -9.15 -5.39
C GLY A 38 12.10 -8.20 -4.25
N HIS A 39 11.48 -7.03 -4.20
CA HIS A 39 11.77 -6.03 -3.16
C HIS A 39 11.44 -6.56 -1.77
N GLU A 40 12.35 -6.31 -0.83
CA GLU A 40 12.14 -6.62 0.58
C GLU A 40 11.03 -5.72 1.13
N THR A 41 9.95 -6.36 1.61
CA THR A 41 8.73 -5.62 2.00
C THR A 41 9.00 -4.70 3.18
N ASP A 42 9.77 -5.16 4.17
CA ASP A 42 10.09 -4.36 5.36
C ASP A 42 10.87 -3.10 4.99
N HIS A 43 11.83 -3.20 4.06
CA HIS A 43 12.59 -2.04 3.59
C HIS A 43 11.71 -1.02 2.85
N VAL A 44 10.82 -1.49 1.97
CA VAL A 44 9.85 -0.63 1.26
C VAL A 44 8.91 0.06 2.27
N VAL A 45 8.36 -0.71 3.20
CA VAL A 45 7.45 -0.22 4.24
C VAL A 45 8.13 0.83 5.12
N ASP A 46 9.35 0.59 5.57
CA ASP A 46 10.07 1.53 6.44
C ASP A 46 10.43 2.83 5.71
N ALA A 47 10.79 2.75 4.43
CA ALA A 47 10.98 3.95 3.61
C ALA A 47 9.68 4.76 3.49
N LEU A 48 8.55 4.10 3.26
CA LEU A 48 7.24 4.74 3.14
C LEU A 48 6.71 5.30 4.46
N ARG A 49 6.99 4.64 5.59
CA ARG A 49 6.69 5.17 6.93
C ARG A 49 7.44 6.47 7.20
N ARG A 50 8.74 6.52 6.88
CA ARG A 50 9.55 7.75 6.99
C ARG A 50 9.02 8.84 6.08
N PHE A 51 8.70 8.51 4.83
CA PHE A 51 8.07 9.46 3.91
C PHE A 51 6.77 10.04 4.47
N CYS A 52 5.86 9.19 4.97
CA CYS A 52 4.60 9.64 5.56
C CYS A 52 4.82 10.53 6.78
N PHE A 53 5.80 10.20 7.62
CA PHE A 53 6.18 11.05 8.75
C PHE A 53 6.68 12.42 8.28
N PHE A 54 7.57 12.50 7.29
CA PHE A 54 8.06 13.79 6.78
C PHE A 54 6.96 14.63 6.15
N GLU A 55 6.03 14.02 5.40
CA GLU A 55 4.85 14.73 4.89
C GLU A 55 3.96 15.23 6.02
N TYR A 56 3.76 14.42 7.07
CA TYR A 56 3.04 14.83 8.27
C TYR A 56 3.72 15.99 8.98
N GLU A 57 5.03 15.90 9.21
CA GLU A 57 5.85 16.92 9.86
C GLU A 57 5.76 18.24 9.10
N ARG A 58 5.96 18.22 7.77
CA ARG A 58 5.86 19.39 6.90
C ARG A 58 4.51 20.09 7.06
N GLU A 59 3.42 19.33 6.94
CA GLU A 59 2.06 19.87 7.07
C GLU A 59 1.76 20.40 8.48
N PHE A 60 2.20 19.68 9.52
CA PHE A 60 2.03 20.07 10.92
C PHE A 60 2.81 21.34 11.25
N TYR A 61 4.04 21.48 10.76
CA TYR A 61 4.89 22.63 11.02
C TYR A 61 4.28 23.91 10.46
N ILE A 62 3.70 23.84 9.25
CA ILE A 62 3.04 24.94 8.57
C ILE A 62 1.71 25.33 9.25
N LYS A 63 0.92 24.34 9.68
CA LYS A 63 -0.47 24.57 10.14
C LYS A 63 -0.63 24.81 11.63
N SER A 64 0.35 24.43 12.45
CA SER A 64 0.26 24.56 13.90
C SER A 64 0.74 25.93 14.39
N ASN A 65 -0.02 26.53 15.31
CA ASN A 65 0.32 27.77 16.01
C ASN A 65 1.07 27.52 17.34
N LEU A 66 1.62 26.31 17.52
CA LEU A 66 2.34 25.92 18.72
C LEU A 66 3.73 26.55 18.77
N THR A 67 4.31 26.62 19.97
CA THR A 67 5.71 26.99 20.16
C THR A 67 6.64 25.91 19.59
N LEU A 68 7.90 26.26 19.31
CA LEU A 68 8.88 25.30 18.78
C LEU A 68 9.07 24.08 19.70
N THR A 69 9.06 24.29 21.01
CA THR A 69 9.18 23.22 22.00
C THR A 69 8.00 22.25 21.93
N GLU A 70 6.78 22.77 21.89
CA GLU A 70 5.56 21.95 21.77
C GLU A 70 5.51 21.20 20.43
N LYS A 71 5.94 21.86 19.33
CA LYS A 71 6.05 21.20 18.03
C LYS A 71 7.03 20.02 18.10
N ASN A 72 8.22 20.21 18.67
CA ASN A 72 9.22 19.15 18.79
C ASN A 72 8.72 17.98 19.65
N THR A 73 8.07 18.26 20.78
CA THR A 73 7.46 17.21 21.61
C THR A 73 6.41 16.41 20.83
N HIS A 74 5.55 17.09 20.09
CA HIS A 74 4.53 16.44 19.26
C HIS A 74 5.17 15.60 18.14
N LEU A 75 6.15 16.15 17.42
CA LEU A 75 6.80 15.46 16.30
C LEU A 75 7.56 14.21 16.75
N ASN A 76 8.18 14.24 17.93
CA ASN A 76 8.82 13.07 18.52
C ASN A 76 7.83 11.92 18.83
N ASP A 77 6.60 12.24 19.27
CA ASP A 77 5.55 11.22 19.45
C ASP A 77 5.03 10.72 18.09
N ALA A 78 4.82 11.63 17.15
CA ALA A 78 4.37 11.29 15.81
C ALA A 78 5.35 10.35 15.09
N GLU A 79 6.65 10.64 15.14
CA GLU A 79 7.67 9.79 14.53
C GLU A 79 7.58 8.35 15.04
N LYS A 80 7.47 8.18 16.36
CA LYS A 80 7.32 6.86 16.99
C LYS A 80 6.06 6.14 16.52
N ARG A 81 4.94 6.85 16.35
CA ARG A 81 3.68 6.26 15.85
C ARG A 81 3.79 5.82 14.40
N PHE A 82 4.38 6.65 13.53
CA PHE A 82 4.58 6.31 12.12
C PHE A 82 5.55 5.14 11.94
N GLN A 83 6.56 5.02 12.81
CA GLN A 83 7.52 3.91 12.79
C GLN A 83 7.00 2.63 13.48
N ALA A 84 5.98 2.73 14.33
CA ALA A 84 5.46 1.58 15.07
C ALA A 84 4.60 0.66 14.19
N ASN A 85 5.05 -0.59 13.97
CA ASN A 85 4.31 -1.57 13.18
C ASN A 85 2.88 -1.85 13.70
N LYS A 86 2.64 -1.73 15.01
CA LYS A 86 1.29 -1.89 15.58
C LYS A 86 0.32 -0.77 15.17
N ARG A 87 0.84 0.43 14.87
CA ARG A 87 0.04 1.61 14.53
C ARG A 87 -0.04 1.85 13.04
N PHE A 88 0.99 1.47 12.29
CA PHE A 88 1.01 1.61 10.85
C PHE A 88 1.57 0.35 10.19
N PRO A 89 0.86 -0.79 10.29
CA PRO A 89 1.33 -2.08 9.79
C PRO A 89 1.63 -2.02 8.30
N GLY A 90 2.73 -2.68 7.90
CA GLY A 90 3.10 -2.86 6.52
C GLY A 90 3.12 -4.35 6.20
N GLU A 91 2.41 -4.74 5.15
CA GLU A 91 2.19 -6.15 4.85
C GLU A 91 2.40 -6.46 3.38
N ARG A 92 2.98 -7.62 3.11
CA ARG A 92 3.00 -8.17 1.76
C ARG A 92 1.60 -8.66 1.44
N ALA A 93 0.94 -8.00 0.49
CA ALA A 93 -0.41 -8.35 0.05
C ALA A 93 -0.41 -9.64 -0.78
N VAL A 94 0.58 -9.79 -1.67
CA VAL A 94 0.72 -10.98 -2.53
C VAL A 94 1.68 -11.99 -1.88
N ARG A 95 1.13 -12.83 -1.00
CA ARG A 95 1.90 -13.93 -0.38
C ARG A 95 1.82 -15.23 -1.17
N ASN A 96 0.69 -15.45 -1.84
CA ASN A 96 0.41 -16.68 -2.54
C ASN A 96 1.25 -16.81 -3.83
N SER A 97 1.82 -18.00 -4.08
CA SER A 97 2.56 -18.30 -5.31
C SER A 97 1.68 -18.23 -6.57
N TYR A 98 0.34 -18.34 -6.44
CA TYR A 98 -0.56 -18.23 -7.58
C TYR A 98 -0.57 -16.85 -8.22
N ALA A 99 -0.50 -15.77 -7.43
CA ALA A 99 -0.49 -14.40 -7.93
C ALA A 99 0.93 -13.86 -8.21
N ARG A 100 1.93 -14.75 -8.26
CA ARG A 100 3.32 -14.40 -8.62
C ARG A 100 3.56 -14.61 -10.11
N GLN A 101 4.47 -13.80 -10.65
CA GLN A 101 4.94 -13.98 -12.02
C GLN A 101 5.85 -15.21 -12.12
N GLN A 102 5.84 -15.85 -13.27
CA GLN A 102 6.71 -17.01 -13.58
C GLN A 102 7.88 -16.65 -14.49
N ASN A 103 7.98 -15.38 -14.91
CA ASN A 103 9.06 -14.84 -15.72
C ASN A 103 9.63 -13.56 -15.09
N HIS A 104 10.65 -12.99 -15.71
CA HIS A 104 11.38 -11.82 -15.17
C HIS A 104 10.96 -10.48 -15.78
N TYR A 105 9.98 -10.45 -16.69
CA TYR A 105 9.67 -9.27 -17.51
C TYR A 105 8.21 -8.81 -17.43
N ASP A 106 7.31 -9.57 -16.79
CA ASP A 106 5.90 -9.19 -16.65
C ASP A 106 5.60 -8.32 -15.42
N CYS A 107 6.57 -8.00 -14.58
CA CYS A 107 6.32 -7.28 -13.32
C CYS A 107 5.54 -5.97 -13.49
N GLY A 108 5.79 -5.24 -14.58
CA GLY A 108 4.99 -4.06 -14.94
C GLY A 108 3.53 -4.36 -15.26
N LEU A 109 3.23 -5.46 -15.96
CA LEU A 109 1.86 -5.88 -16.25
C LEU A 109 1.13 -6.33 -14.98
N PHE A 110 1.84 -6.99 -14.07
CA PHE A 110 1.29 -7.32 -12.74
C PHE A 110 0.96 -6.06 -11.96
N VAL A 111 1.83 -5.04 -11.96
CA VAL A 111 1.53 -3.74 -11.32
C VAL A 111 0.26 -3.11 -11.90
N ILE A 112 0.11 -3.08 -13.23
CA ILE A 112 -1.09 -2.52 -13.87
C ILE A 112 -2.34 -3.31 -13.47
N GLU A 113 -2.28 -4.64 -13.49
CA GLU A 113 -3.41 -5.47 -13.10
C GLU A 113 -3.76 -5.32 -11.60
N TYR A 114 -2.77 -5.17 -10.71
CA TYR A 114 -3.03 -4.86 -9.31
C TYR A 114 -3.79 -3.54 -9.16
N ILE A 115 -3.35 -2.48 -9.85
CA ILE A 115 -4.02 -1.18 -9.84
C ILE A 115 -5.45 -1.31 -10.37
N ARG A 116 -5.64 -2.06 -11.46
CA ARG A 116 -6.96 -2.27 -12.05
C ARG A 116 -7.89 -3.01 -11.09
N GLN A 117 -7.45 -4.10 -10.48
CA GLN A 117 -8.24 -4.86 -9.51
C GLN A 117 -8.55 -4.00 -8.27
N LEU A 118 -7.60 -3.21 -7.78
CA LEU A 118 -7.82 -2.31 -6.65
C LEU A 118 -8.81 -1.18 -6.95
N THR A 119 -8.84 -0.65 -8.17
CA THR A 119 -9.77 0.42 -8.57
C THR A 119 -11.16 -0.10 -8.91
N GLN A 120 -11.27 -1.32 -9.42
CA GLN A 120 -12.55 -1.97 -9.74
C GLN A 120 -13.20 -2.63 -8.52
N SER A 121 -12.41 -3.10 -7.57
CA SER A 121 -12.92 -3.57 -6.28
C SER A 121 -13.34 -2.36 -5.45
N HIS A 122 -14.54 -2.36 -4.87
CA HIS A 122 -14.87 -1.36 -3.85
C HIS A 122 -13.88 -1.52 -2.69
N LEU A 123 -12.89 -0.63 -2.59
CA LEU A 123 -11.96 -0.55 -1.46
C LEU A 123 -12.67 -0.28 -0.13
N ALA A 124 -14.00 -0.06 -0.13
CA ALA A 124 -14.87 -0.06 1.04
C ALA A 124 -14.70 -1.33 1.90
N VAL A 125 -14.16 -2.44 1.36
CA VAL A 125 -13.86 -3.63 2.17
C VAL A 125 -12.65 -3.46 3.09
N LEU A 126 -11.77 -2.47 2.84
CA LEU A 126 -10.70 -2.12 3.79
C LEU A 126 -11.24 -1.48 5.09
N ASP A 127 -12.53 -1.15 5.15
CA ASP A 127 -13.18 -0.65 6.37
C ASP A 127 -13.38 -1.77 7.42
N SER A 128 -13.53 -3.04 7.02
CA SER A 128 -13.80 -4.14 7.95
C SER A 128 -12.53 -4.93 8.30
N LYS A 129 -11.72 -4.37 9.20
CA LYS A 129 -10.57 -5.01 9.87
C LYS A 129 -9.53 -5.65 8.93
N LEU A 130 -8.34 -5.04 8.91
CA LEU A 130 -7.12 -5.61 8.34
C LEU A 130 -6.68 -6.97 8.95
N THR A 131 -7.40 -7.50 9.94
CA THR A 131 -7.08 -8.78 10.58
C THR A 131 -7.05 -9.96 9.62
N ASP A 132 -7.51 -9.80 8.38
CA ASP A 132 -7.18 -10.78 7.34
C ASP A 132 -6.99 -10.18 5.94
N ILE A 133 -6.03 -9.23 5.78
CA ILE A 133 -5.51 -8.81 4.46
C ILE A 133 -5.18 -10.04 3.59
N GLN A 134 -4.73 -11.14 4.21
CA GLN A 134 -4.37 -12.37 3.49
C GLN A 134 -5.61 -13.09 2.93
N GLN A 135 -6.72 -13.10 3.66
CA GLN A 135 -8.00 -13.59 3.15
C GLN A 135 -8.56 -12.70 2.03
N TYR A 136 -8.34 -11.38 2.10
CA TYR A 136 -8.84 -10.48 1.07
C TYR A 136 -8.10 -10.61 -0.26
N PHE A 137 -6.75 -10.69 -0.22
CA PHE A 137 -5.91 -10.86 -1.41
C PHE A 137 -5.59 -12.34 -1.68
N ASP A 138 -6.62 -13.17 -1.68
CA ASP A 138 -6.50 -14.60 -1.92
C ASP A 138 -6.37 -14.96 -3.43
N ALA A 139 -6.42 -16.25 -3.74
CA ALA A 139 -6.32 -16.72 -5.13
C ALA A 139 -7.55 -16.36 -5.99
N ALA A 140 -8.69 -16.04 -5.39
CA ALA A 140 -9.88 -15.59 -6.12
C ALA A 140 -9.78 -14.11 -6.49
N TRP A 141 -9.05 -13.31 -5.71
CA TRP A 141 -8.86 -11.89 -5.98
C TRP A 141 -7.99 -11.61 -7.23
N PHE A 142 -7.02 -12.47 -7.54
CA PHE A 142 -6.09 -12.23 -8.65
C PHE A 142 -5.94 -13.45 -9.59
N ASP A 143 -6.42 -13.31 -10.83
CA ASP A 143 -6.16 -14.30 -11.88
C ASP A 143 -4.80 -14.04 -12.55
N ARG A 144 -3.83 -14.91 -12.27
CA ARG A 144 -2.47 -14.85 -12.85
C ARG A 144 -2.39 -14.93 -14.38
N ARG A 145 -3.48 -15.32 -15.05
CA ARG A 145 -3.54 -15.35 -16.53
C ARG A 145 -3.87 -13.98 -17.10
N ARG A 146 -4.49 -13.08 -16.32
CA ARG A 146 -4.86 -11.72 -16.74
C ARG A 146 -3.67 -10.91 -17.26
N PRO A 147 -2.49 -10.86 -16.60
CA PRO A 147 -1.36 -10.07 -17.11
C PRO A 147 -0.92 -10.44 -18.53
N ASN A 148 -1.01 -11.71 -18.93
CA ASN A 148 -0.67 -12.14 -20.28
C ASN A 148 -1.67 -11.62 -21.32
N LEU A 149 -2.97 -11.63 -21.00
CA LEU A 149 -4.02 -11.08 -21.87
C LEU A 149 -3.91 -9.55 -21.98
N LEU A 150 -3.59 -8.91 -20.85
CA LEU A 150 -3.48 -7.46 -20.72
C LEU A 150 -2.47 -6.86 -21.71
N ARG A 151 -1.38 -7.56 -22.00
CA ARG A 151 -0.39 -7.10 -23.00
C ARG A 151 -1.02 -6.87 -24.37
N SER A 152 -1.84 -7.80 -24.84
CA SER A 152 -2.50 -7.72 -26.14
C SER A 152 -3.62 -6.69 -26.13
N GLU A 153 -4.38 -6.61 -25.04
CA GLU A 153 -5.44 -5.61 -24.85
C GLU A 153 -4.88 -4.19 -24.87
N MET A 154 -3.83 -3.92 -24.09
CA MET A 154 -3.16 -2.61 -24.06
C MET A 154 -2.64 -2.18 -25.43
N TYR A 155 -2.12 -3.12 -26.22
CA TYR A 155 -1.65 -2.80 -27.57
C TYR A 155 -2.81 -2.39 -28.50
N ALA A 156 -3.94 -3.10 -28.41
CA ALA A 156 -5.14 -2.75 -29.17
C ALA A 156 -5.72 -1.39 -28.74
N ASP A 157 -5.76 -1.12 -27.43
CA ASP A 157 -6.25 0.15 -26.88
C ASP A 157 -5.38 1.33 -27.33
N LEU A 158 -4.05 1.17 -27.32
CA LEU A 158 -3.12 2.19 -27.81
C LEU A 158 -3.31 2.48 -29.31
N LEU A 159 -3.61 1.47 -30.12
CA LEU A 159 -3.90 1.66 -31.54
C LEU A 159 -5.25 2.35 -31.78
N ALA A 160 -6.22 2.20 -30.88
CA ALA A 160 -7.54 2.82 -31.01
C ALA A 160 -7.58 4.32 -30.67
N ILE A 161 -6.55 4.83 -29.97
CA ILE A 161 -6.44 6.24 -29.57
C ILE A 161 -5.47 7.06 -30.44
N LEU A 162 -4.84 6.43 -31.44
CA LEU A 162 -3.94 7.05 -32.42
C LEU A 162 -4.67 7.24 -33.76
#